data_AF-A0A7Y4KV92-F1
#
_entry.id   AF-A0A7Y4KV92-F1
#
_cell.length_a   1.000
_cell.length_b   1.000
_cell.length_c   1.000
_cell.angle_alpha   90.00
_cell.angle_beta   90.00
_cell.angle_gamma   90.00
#
_symmetry.space_group_name_H-M   'P 1'
#
loop_
_entity.id
_entity.type
_entity.pdbx_description
1 polymer ?
#
loop_
_entity_poly.entity_id
_entity_poly.type
_entity_poly.pdbx_seq_one_letter_code
_entity_poly.pdbx_strand_id
1 'polypeptide(L)'
;MDVPASLLDFSLIQGSALGWRRSLARPRGSASRSLRILVLTLVGWLPLLVLSLLQGGPSVSHAFLRDLGIHVEFLVSLPLLIAAERYIDLSLAAAVRQFLVSELIGPKDLATFEGVARGVMRLRRGAAIEAGLLVASFAVSFMDLPHQANPVWLHSEPGGPRTLAGWWYLVVSMPLIRFLVLRWLWRGILWAGFLFRVSRLPLVLVPTHPDVAGGLGFLGTCQASFALIVLAVSSTLTAQRLSRAPSANFTDYALHLFAFALLSLVVVFAPLAFFSRQLLFAKRRGDHAFSGVAAWHSRRFEQRWFHREPPAGQELLGAPEFSSLVDLGSSFSVARRMRWFPVDIRAAVAVLGAAMAPMVPLLLADRRFIEVLVALAKSVL
;
A
#
# COMPACT_ATOMS: atom_id res chain seq x y z
N MET A 1 29.33 -3.68 -4.86
CA MET A 1 29.07 -5.14 -4.75
C MET A 1 28.31 -5.58 -6.00
N ASP A 2 28.69 -6.70 -6.62
CA ASP A 2 27.90 -7.26 -7.72
C ASP A 2 26.55 -7.76 -7.18
N VAL A 3 25.45 -7.22 -7.71
CA VAL A 3 24.09 -7.59 -7.29
C VAL A 3 23.76 -8.97 -7.89
N PRO A 4 23.45 -9.98 -7.08
CA PRO A 4 23.03 -11.29 -7.58
C PRO A 4 21.83 -11.17 -8.53
N ALA A 5 21.87 -11.86 -9.68
CA ALA A 5 20.78 -11.84 -10.66
C ALA A 5 19.43 -12.27 -10.06
N SER A 6 19.45 -13.18 -9.08
CA SER A 6 18.27 -13.63 -8.34
C SER A 6 17.52 -12.51 -7.59
N LEU A 7 18.22 -11.45 -7.17
CA LEU A 7 17.62 -10.29 -6.49
C LEU A 7 17.15 -9.24 -7.49
N LEU A 8 17.74 -9.20 -8.69
CA LEU A 8 17.22 -8.41 -9.80
C LEU A 8 15.86 -8.96 -10.27
N ASP A 9 15.67 -10.27 -10.20
CA ASP A 9 14.44 -10.97 -10.58
C ASP A 9 13.41 -11.12 -9.44
N PHE A 10 13.60 -10.42 -8.32
CA PHE A 10 12.65 -10.46 -7.22
C PHE A 10 11.26 -10.01 -7.67
N SER A 11 10.28 -10.89 -7.51
CA SER A 11 8.88 -10.62 -7.84
C SER A 11 7.97 -11.46 -6.97
N LEU A 12 7.01 -10.82 -6.31
CA LEU A 12 5.93 -11.50 -5.58
C LEU A 12 4.69 -11.69 -6.45
N ILE A 13 4.74 -11.24 -7.71
CA ILE A 13 3.57 -11.16 -8.60
C ILE A 13 3.73 -11.95 -9.92
N GLN A 14 4.93 -12.18 -10.44
CA GLN A 14 5.19 -12.99 -11.65
C GLN A 14 5.48 -14.49 -11.38
N GLY A 15 4.58 -15.41 -11.75
CA GLY A 15 4.78 -16.86 -11.59
C GLY A 15 3.78 -17.63 -10.71
N SER A 16 2.47 -17.48 -10.96
CA SER A 16 1.44 -18.34 -10.37
C SER A 16 1.54 -19.77 -10.87
N ALA A 17 1.40 -20.76 -10.00
CA ALA A 17 1.46 -22.18 -10.34
C ALA A 17 0.14 -22.71 -10.92
N LEU A 18 -1.01 -22.10 -10.59
CA LEU A 18 -2.28 -22.21 -11.33
C LEU A 18 -2.26 -21.37 -12.62
N GLY A 19 -1.08 -21.20 -13.20
CA GLY A 19 -0.91 -20.56 -14.48
C GLY A 19 -1.41 -21.49 -15.59
N TRP A 20 -2.61 -21.22 -16.06
CA TRP A 20 -3.06 -21.33 -17.46
C TRP A 20 -2.15 -20.55 -18.46
N ARG A 21 -0.88 -20.34 -18.08
CA ARG A 21 0.16 -19.52 -18.67
C ARG A 21 1.38 -20.38 -18.99
N ARG A 22 1.20 -21.36 -19.87
CA ARG A 22 2.29 -21.82 -20.74
C ARG A 22 1.99 -21.68 -22.24
N SER A 23 0.75 -21.47 -22.66
CA SER A 23 0.41 -21.47 -24.10
C SER A 23 0.03 -20.10 -24.68
N LEU A 24 -0.67 -19.23 -23.96
CA LEU A 24 -1.07 -17.92 -24.49
C LEU A 24 -0.14 -16.80 -24.05
N ALA A 25 0.98 -16.75 -24.78
CA ALA A 25 1.87 -15.62 -25.02
C ALA A 25 2.67 -15.09 -23.82
N ARG A 26 3.98 -15.01 -24.01
CA ARG A 26 4.76 -13.83 -23.59
C ARG A 26 4.19 -12.64 -24.35
N PRO A 27 3.70 -11.59 -23.68
CA PRO A 27 3.61 -10.29 -24.32
C PRO A 27 4.42 -9.35 -23.46
N ARG A 28 5.64 -9.04 -23.92
CA ARG A 28 6.47 -7.96 -23.38
C ARG A 28 5.84 -6.56 -23.63
N GLY A 29 4.52 -6.42 -23.56
CA GLY A 29 3.78 -5.22 -23.99
C GLY A 29 2.67 -4.80 -23.04
N SER A 30 2.35 -3.50 -23.04
CA SER A 30 1.28 -2.92 -22.23
C SER A 30 -0.11 -3.45 -22.61
N ALA A 31 -0.33 -3.71 -23.91
CA ALA A 31 -1.62 -4.08 -24.50
C ALA A 31 -2.23 -5.36 -23.92
N SER A 32 -1.42 -6.38 -23.60
CA SER A 32 -1.92 -7.65 -23.06
C SER A 32 -2.48 -7.53 -21.63
N ARG A 33 -2.09 -6.49 -20.89
CA ARG A 33 -2.50 -6.28 -19.51
C ARG A 33 -3.81 -5.53 -19.43
N SER A 34 -3.95 -4.46 -20.22
CA SER A 34 -5.23 -3.76 -20.38
C SER A 34 -6.29 -4.74 -20.87
N LEU A 35 -5.94 -5.65 -21.79
CA LEU A 35 -6.83 -6.71 -22.22
C LEU A 35 -7.20 -7.67 -21.08
N ARG A 36 -6.25 -8.10 -20.24
CA ARG A 36 -6.56 -8.96 -19.08
C ARG A 36 -7.47 -8.27 -18.07
N ILE A 37 -7.22 -7.00 -17.77
CA ILE A 37 -8.08 -6.19 -16.88
C ILE A 37 -9.49 -6.12 -17.47
N LEU A 38 -9.59 -5.76 -18.75
CA LEU A 38 -10.86 -5.67 -19.47
C LEU A 38 -11.61 -7.00 -19.46
N VAL A 39 -10.95 -8.10 -19.86
CA VAL A 39 -11.56 -9.44 -19.91
C VAL A 39 -12.05 -9.89 -18.55
N LEU A 40 -11.23 -9.79 -17.49
CA LEU A 40 -11.67 -10.20 -16.15
C LEU A 40 -12.79 -9.30 -15.60
N THR A 41 -12.76 -8.01 -15.91
CA THR A 41 -13.83 -7.07 -15.55
C THR A 41 -15.13 -7.42 -16.27
N LEU A 42 -15.06 -7.66 -17.59
CA LEU A 42 -16.20 -8.05 -18.40
C LEU A 42 -16.76 -9.41 -17.98
N VAL A 43 -15.92 -10.40 -17.71
CA VAL A 43 -16.37 -11.73 -17.23
C VAL A 43 -17.05 -11.63 -15.86
N GLY A 44 -16.53 -10.79 -14.97
CA GLY A 44 -17.14 -10.55 -13.66
C GLY A 44 -18.48 -9.81 -13.72
N TRP A 45 -18.64 -8.88 -14.68
CA TRP A 45 -19.76 -7.94 -14.69
C TRP A 45 -20.77 -8.11 -15.83
N LEU A 46 -20.32 -8.32 -17.08
CA LEU A 46 -21.18 -8.31 -18.27
C LEU A 46 -22.24 -9.43 -18.24
N PRO A 47 -21.93 -10.69 -17.85
CA PRO A 47 -22.95 -11.71 -17.75
C PRO A 47 -24.04 -11.38 -16.72
N LEU A 48 -23.70 -10.68 -15.63
CA LEU A 48 -24.68 -10.24 -14.65
C LEU A 48 -25.68 -9.28 -15.29
N LEU A 49 -25.20 -8.27 -16.02
CA LEU A 49 -26.06 -7.34 -16.74
C LEU A 49 -26.95 -8.05 -17.75
N VAL A 50 -26.37 -8.89 -18.60
CA VAL A 50 -27.10 -9.58 -19.67
C VAL A 50 -28.17 -10.53 -19.10
N LEU A 51 -27.83 -11.33 -18.08
CA LEU A 51 -28.77 -12.26 -17.47
C LEU A 51 -29.88 -11.53 -16.71
N SER A 52 -29.56 -10.43 -16.01
CA SER A 52 -30.57 -9.60 -15.33
C SER A 52 -31.56 -8.96 -16.30
N LEU A 53 -31.10 -8.50 -17.47
CA LEU A 53 -31.96 -7.90 -18.50
C LEU A 53 -32.83 -8.94 -19.22
N LEU A 54 -32.29 -10.14 -19.52
CA LEU A 54 -32.99 -11.15 -20.30
C LEU A 54 -34.03 -11.94 -19.50
N GLN A 55 -33.83 -12.16 -18.20
CA GLN A 55 -34.69 -13.03 -17.39
C GLN A 55 -35.54 -12.32 -16.35
N GLY A 56 -35.19 -11.10 -15.98
CA GLY A 56 -35.71 -10.47 -14.77
C GLY A 56 -36.99 -9.66 -14.92
N GLY A 57 -37.41 -9.37 -16.16
CA GLY A 57 -38.42 -8.33 -16.39
C GLY A 57 -37.97 -6.94 -15.92
N PRO A 58 -38.88 -5.93 -15.96
CA PRO A 58 -38.52 -4.53 -15.67
C PRO A 58 -38.06 -4.30 -14.22
N SER A 59 -38.63 -5.03 -13.26
CA SER A 59 -38.35 -4.87 -11.82
C SER A 59 -36.95 -5.32 -11.43
N VAL A 60 -36.52 -6.50 -11.89
CA VAL A 60 -35.16 -7.02 -11.65
C VAL A 60 -34.11 -6.20 -12.38
N SER A 61 -34.39 -5.79 -13.62
CA SER A 61 -33.47 -4.95 -14.41
C SER A 61 -33.22 -3.62 -13.70
N HIS A 62 -34.28 -2.97 -13.23
CA HIS A 62 -34.18 -1.72 -12.48
C HIS A 62 -33.51 -1.92 -11.11
N ALA A 63 -33.75 -3.06 -10.43
CA ALA A 63 -33.08 -3.39 -9.19
C ALA A 63 -31.56 -3.60 -9.37
N PHE A 64 -31.15 -4.28 -10.44
CA PHE A 64 -29.72 -4.47 -10.77
C PHE A 64 -29.04 -3.13 -11.07
N LEU A 65 -29.64 -2.30 -11.93
CA LEU A 65 -29.06 -1.01 -12.33
C LEU A 65 -28.91 -0.02 -11.17
N ARG A 66 -29.69 -0.18 -10.09
CA ARG A 66 -29.58 0.65 -8.88
C ARG A 66 -28.62 0.08 -7.84
N ASP A 67 -28.09 -1.12 -8.03
CA ASP A 67 -27.13 -1.75 -7.12
C ASP A 67 -25.71 -1.20 -7.38
N LEU A 68 -25.48 0.01 -6.86
CA LEU A 68 -24.19 0.69 -6.96
C LEU A 68 -23.05 -0.14 -6.36
N GLY A 69 -23.35 -0.97 -5.35
CA GLY A 69 -22.38 -1.86 -4.71
C GLY A 69 -21.66 -2.73 -5.73
N ILE A 70 -22.42 -3.46 -6.54
CA ILE A 70 -21.89 -4.37 -7.55
C ILE A 70 -21.18 -3.64 -8.69
N HIS A 71 -21.75 -2.53 -9.14
CA HIS A 71 -21.13 -1.73 -10.19
C HIS A 71 -19.76 -1.23 -9.77
N VAL A 72 -19.62 -0.68 -8.56
CA VAL A 72 -18.32 -0.21 -8.05
C VAL A 72 -17.37 -1.38 -7.77
N GLU A 73 -17.88 -2.49 -7.23
CA GLU A 73 -17.09 -3.67 -6.93
C GLU A 73 -16.41 -4.26 -8.19
N PHE A 74 -17.15 -4.41 -9.29
CA PHE A 74 -16.60 -5.00 -10.51
C PHE A 74 -16.01 -4.00 -11.50
N LEU A 75 -16.56 -2.79 -11.63
CA LEU A 75 -16.07 -1.80 -12.60
C LEU A 75 -14.97 -0.88 -12.06
N VAL A 76 -14.81 -0.78 -10.73
CA VAL A 76 -13.78 0.04 -10.09
C VAL A 76 -12.81 -0.81 -9.30
N SER A 77 -13.28 -1.56 -8.30
CA SER A 77 -12.40 -2.30 -7.39
C SER A 77 -11.64 -3.44 -8.08
N LEU A 78 -12.33 -4.31 -8.81
CA LEU A 78 -11.69 -5.42 -9.53
C LEU A 78 -10.58 -4.96 -10.50
N PRO A 79 -10.78 -3.98 -11.40
CA PRO A 79 -9.70 -3.52 -12.27
C PRO A 79 -8.57 -2.85 -11.50
N LEU A 80 -8.85 -2.13 -10.40
CA LEU A 80 -7.80 -1.57 -9.52
C LEU A 80 -6.97 -2.68 -8.85
N LEU A 81 -7.61 -3.74 -8.35
CA LEU A 81 -6.93 -4.89 -7.73
C LEU A 81 -6.01 -5.62 -8.74
N ILE A 82 -6.39 -5.68 -10.02
CA ILE A 82 -5.56 -6.26 -11.08
C ILE A 82 -4.45 -5.28 -11.50
N ALA A 83 -4.76 -3.99 -11.63
CA ALA A 83 -3.78 -2.96 -12.01
C ALA A 83 -2.67 -2.80 -10.95
N ALA A 84 -3.03 -2.94 -9.67
CA ALA A 84 -2.10 -2.91 -8.54
C ALA A 84 -1.01 -3.97 -8.64
N GLU A 85 -1.24 -5.05 -9.40
CA GLU A 85 -0.27 -6.14 -9.53
C GLU A 85 1.09 -5.63 -10.02
N ARG A 86 1.13 -4.88 -11.12
CA ARG A 86 2.42 -4.44 -11.67
C ARG A 86 3.05 -3.33 -10.84
N TYR A 87 2.21 -2.41 -10.35
CA TYR A 87 2.68 -1.25 -9.60
C TYR A 87 3.39 -1.68 -8.31
N ILE A 88 2.73 -2.52 -7.50
CA ILE A 88 3.27 -2.98 -6.23
C ILE A 88 4.46 -3.91 -6.46
N ASP A 89 4.46 -4.78 -7.48
CA ASP A 89 5.60 -5.66 -7.76
C ASP A 89 6.88 -4.87 -8.05
N LEU A 90 6.76 -3.79 -8.82
CA LEU A 90 7.88 -2.90 -9.12
C LEU A 90 8.38 -2.19 -7.86
N SER A 91 7.47 -1.70 -7.02
CA SER A 91 7.83 -1.06 -5.74
C SER A 91 8.53 -2.03 -4.80
N LEU A 92 8.06 -3.28 -4.70
CA LEU A 92 8.67 -4.33 -3.88
C LEU A 92 10.06 -4.71 -4.40
N ALA A 93 10.20 -4.91 -5.72
CA ALA A 93 11.50 -5.21 -6.34
C ALA A 93 12.50 -4.06 -6.15
N ALA A 94 12.05 -2.82 -6.33
CA ALA A 94 12.87 -1.64 -6.08
C ALA A 94 13.31 -1.56 -4.62
N ALA A 95 12.42 -1.84 -3.67
CA ALA A 95 12.75 -1.88 -2.25
C ALA A 95 13.80 -2.96 -1.92
N VAL A 96 13.67 -4.17 -2.47
CA VAL A 96 14.66 -5.24 -2.30
C VAL A 96 16.04 -4.84 -2.85
N ARG A 97 16.08 -4.18 -4.01
CA ARG A 97 17.32 -3.65 -4.59
C ARG A 97 17.91 -2.51 -3.76
N GLN A 98 17.07 -1.65 -3.20
CA GLN A 98 17.52 -0.48 -2.43
C GLN A 98 18.28 -0.88 -1.15
N PHE A 99 17.97 -2.05 -0.55
CA PHE A 99 18.77 -2.61 0.54
C PHE A 99 20.23 -2.84 0.16
N LEU A 100 20.49 -3.19 -1.11
CA LEU A 100 21.86 -3.42 -1.61
C LEU A 100 22.52 -2.14 -2.10
N VAL A 101 21.79 -1.32 -2.86
CA VAL A 101 22.30 -0.05 -3.41
C VAL A 101 22.70 0.91 -2.30
N SER A 102 21.97 0.90 -1.18
CA SER A 102 22.27 1.74 -0.01
C SER A 102 23.25 1.08 0.96
N GLU A 103 23.84 -0.06 0.59
CA GLU A 103 24.79 -0.85 1.40
C GLU A 103 24.30 -1.13 2.84
N LEU A 104 22.98 -1.26 3.02
CA LEU A 104 22.37 -1.55 4.32
C LEU A 104 22.68 -2.96 4.80
N ILE A 105 23.07 -3.84 3.87
CA ILE A 105 23.40 -5.23 4.14
C ILE A 105 24.90 -5.41 3.96
N GLY A 106 25.57 -5.84 5.03
CA GLY A 106 27.00 -6.11 4.99
C GLY A 106 27.34 -7.27 4.04
N PRO A 107 28.58 -7.32 3.51
CA PRO A 107 29.00 -8.34 2.54
C PRO A 107 28.86 -9.78 3.09
N LYS A 108 29.00 -9.94 4.42
CA LYS A 108 28.86 -11.25 5.10
C LYS A 108 27.41 -11.76 5.11
N ASP A 109 26.43 -10.86 5.12
CA ASP A 109 25.00 -11.20 5.25
C ASP A 109 24.28 -11.28 3.90
N LEU A 110 24.97 -10.98 2.80
CA LEU A 110 24.40 -10.98 1.45
C LEU A 110 23.82 -12.35 1.06
N ALA A 111 24.52 -13.44 1.36
CA ALA A 111 24.05 -14.80 1.08
C ALA A 111 22.78 -15.15 1.88
N THR A 112 22.71 -14.70 3.14
CA THR A 112 21.53 -14.88 4.00
C THR A 112 20.34 -14.08 3.48
N PHE A 113 20.56 -12.81 3.09
CA PHE A 113 19.53 -11.97 2.49
C PHE A 113 18.96 -12.58 1.21
N GLU A 114 19.84 -13.07 0.33
CA GLU A 114 19.43 -13.75 -0.89
C GLU A 114 18.63 -15.03 -0.59
N GLY A 115 19.06 -15.80 0.41
CA GLY A 115 18.33 -16.98 0.90
C GLY A 115 16.92 -16.63 1.41
N VAL A 116 16.76 -15.51 2.12
CA VAL A 116 15.47 -15.00 2.58
C VAL A 116 14.58 -14.63 1.39
N ALA A 117 15.11 -13.88 0.41
CA ALA A 117 14.38 -13.50 -0.80
C ALA A 117 13.93 -14.73 -1.60
N ARG A 118 14.84 -15.68 -1.85
CA ARG A 118 14.55 -16.95 -2.54
C ARG A 118 13.51 -17.79 -1.79
N GLY A 119 13.58 -17.84 -0.46
CA GLY A 119 12.62 -18.57 0.38
C GLY A 119 11.20 -18.03 0.25
N VAL A 120 11.05 -16.70 0.28
CA VAL A 120 9.74 -16.04 0.10
C VAL A 120 9.22 -16.25 -1.33
N MET A 121 10.07 -16.12 -2.34
CA MET A 121 9.71 -16.39 -3.74
C MET A 121 9.29 -17.85 -3.96
N ARG A 122 9.90 -18.81 -3.25
CA ARG A 122 9.54 -20.23 -3.32
C ARG A 122 8.16 -20.48 -2.72
N LEU A 123 7.89 -19.95 -1.53
CA LEU A 123 6.59 -20.10 -0.88
C LEU A 123 5.47 -19.51 -1.74
N ARG A 124 5.77 -18.38 -2.37
CA ARG A 124 4.89 -17.69 -3.32
C ARG A 124 4.59 -18.49 -4.61
N ARG A 125 5.45 -19.42 -5.02
CA ARG A 125 5.25 -20.32 -6.18
C ARG A 125 4.46 -21.60 -5.84
N GLY A 126 4.07 -21.81 -4.57
CA GLY A 126 3.37 -23.03 -4.16
C GLY A 126 1.96 -23.14 -4.75
N ALA A 127 1.73 -24.13 -5.62
CA ALA A 127 0.42 -24.41 -6.22
C ALA A 127 -0.65 -24.72 -5.16
N ALA A 128 -0.28 -25.43 -4.09
CA ALA A 128 -1.17 -25.76 -2.99
C ALA A 128 -1.73 -24.51 -2.31
N ILE A 129 -0.94 -23.44 -2.21
CA ILE A 129 -1.38 -22.19 -1.60
C ILE A 129 -2.38 -21.49 -2.52
N GLU A 130 -2.10 -21.40 -3.82
CA GLU A 130 -3.05 -20.81 -4.77
C GLU A 130 -4.37 -21.59 -4.84
N ALA A 131 -4.29 -22.93 -4.83
CA ALA A 131 -5.47 -23.79 -4.77
C ALA A 131 -6.23 -23.58 -3.44
N GLY A 132 -5.53 -23.51 -2.31
CA GLY A 132 -6.12 -23.22 -1.01
C GLY A 132 -6.81 -21.85 -0.95
N LEU A 133 -6.21 -20.81 -1.54
CA LEU A 133 -6.82 -19.48 -1.67
C LEU A 133 -8.07 -19.51 -2.55
N LEU A 134 -8.07 -20.31 -3.62
CA LEU A 134 -9.24 -20.49 -4.48
C LEU A 134 -10.36 -21.18 -3.71
N VAL A 135 -10.07 -22.30 -3.04
CA VAL A 135 -11.05 -23.00 -2.19
C VAL A 135 -11.58 -22.08 -1.09
N ALA A 136 -10.71 -21.32 -0.41
CA ALA A 136 -11.11 -20.34 0.58
C ALA A 136 -12.01 -19.24 -0.01
N SER A 137 -11.75 -18.78 -1.24
CA SER A 137 -12.60 -17.78 -1.90
C SER A 137 -14.03 -18.30 -2.15
N PHE A 138 -14.18 -19.58 -2.50
CA PHE A 138 -15.49 -20.22 -2.60
C PHE A 138 -16.11 -20.41 -1.21
N ALA A 139 -15.37 -20.91 -0.22
CA ALA A 139 -15.87 -21.13 1.14
C ALA A 139 -16.43 -19.84 1.75
N VAL A 140 -15.68 -18.74 1.70
CA VAL A 140 -16.13 -17.42 2.15
C VAL A 140 -17.37 -16.98 1.36
N SER A 141 -17.44 -17.30 0.05
CA SER A 141 -18.62 -17.03 -0.79
C SER A 141 -19.90 -17.70 -0.34
N PHE A 142 -19.81 -18.95 0.11
CA PHE A 142 -20.97 -19.64 0.65
C PHE A 142 -21.29 -19.23 2.10
N MET A 143 -20.29 -18.86 2.91
CA MET A 143 -20.53 -18.43 4.30
C MET A 143 -21.22 -17.06 4.41
N ASP A 144 -20.98 -16.15 3.45
CA ASP A 144 -21.57 -14.80 3.47
C ASP A 144 -23.02 -14.76 2.97
N LEU A 145 -23.56 -15.87 2.45
CA LEU A 145 -24.93 -15.98 1.95
C LEU A 145 -26.00 -15.44 2.92
N PRO A 146 -25.96 -15.68 4.25
CA PRO A 146 -26.97 -15.19 5.18
C PRO A 146 -26.91 -13.68 5.46
N HIS A 147 -25.77 -13.05 5.22
CA HIS A 147 -25.51 -11.64 5.54
C HIS A 147 -25.63 -10.71 4.34
N GLN A 148 -25.83 -11.27 3.15
CA GLN A 148 -26.13 -10.47 1.97
C GLN A 148 -27.55 -9.96 2.09
N ALA A 149 -27.72 -8.64 1.90
CA ALA A 149 -29.03 -8.12 1.54
C ALA A 149 -29.54 -8.96 0.35
N ASN A 150 -30.83 -9.26 0.30
CA ASN A 150 -31.44 -10.00 -0.80
C ASN A 150 -31.95 -9.02 -1.85
N PRO A 151 -31.10 -8.43 -2.73
CA PRO A 151 -31.61 -7.57 -3.77
C PRO A 151 -32.45 -8.40 -4.74
N VAL A 152 -33.49 -7.79 -5.27
CA VAL A 152 -34.51 -8.42 -6.13
C VAL A 152 -33.91 -9.02 -7.41
N TRP A 153 -32.70 -8.61 -7.81
CA TRP A 153 -32.01 -9.22 -8.96
C TRP A 153 -31.29 -10.54 -8.62
N LEU A 154 -31.02 -10.80 -7.33
CA LEU A 154 -30.35 -12.01 -6.84
C LEU A 154 -31.35 -13.17 -6.65
N HIS A 155 -32.56 -12.85 -6.21
CA HIS A 155 -33.66 -13.80 -6.00
C HIS A 155 -34.91 -13.26 -6.68
N SER A 156 -35.61 -14.11 -7.45
CA SER A 156 -36.81 -13.70 -8.19
C SER A 156 -37.90 -13.10 -7.29
N GLU A 157 -37.93 -13.54 -6.03
CA GLU A 157 -38.72 -12.98 -4.92
C GLU A 157 -37.88 -13.04 -3.63
N PRO A 158 -38.15 -12.21 -2.61
CA PRO A 158 -37.47 -12.32 -1.31
C PRO A 158 -37.64 -13.73 -0.70
N GLY A 159 -36.56 -14.50 -0.62
CA GLY A 159 -36.60 -15.90 -0.15
C GLY A 159 -36.98 -16.94 -1.22
N GLY A 160 -37.23 -16.51 -2.46
CA GLY A 160 -37.49 -17.38 -3.61
C GLY A 160 -36.22 -17.97 -4.24
N PRO A 161 -36.34 -18.75 -5.33
CA PRO A 161 -35.19 -19.33 -6.02
C PRO A 161 -34.27 -18.25 -6.59
N ARG A 162 -32.96 -18.54 -6.62
CA ARG A 162 -31.95 -17.63 -7.19
C ARG A 162 -32.12 -17.50 -8.70
N THR A 163 -32.00 -16.28 -9.20
CA THR A 163 -31.95 -15.99 -10.64
C THR A 163 -30.66 -16.57 -11.26
N LEU A 164 -30.60 -16.73 -12.59
CA LEU A 164 -29.32 -17.15 -13.21
C LEU A 164 -28.22 -16.11 -13.00
N ALA A 165 -28.57 -14.81 -12.95
CA ALA A 165 -27.63 -13.74 -12.60
C ALA A 165 -27.07 -13.95 -11.18
N GLY A 166 -27.90 -14.35 -10.23
CA GLY A 166 -27.45 -14.67 -8.87
C GLY A 166 -26.56 -15.91 -8.79
N TRP A 167 -26.83 -16.94 -9.61
CA TRP A 167 -25.94 -18.10 -9.73
C TRP A 167 -24.58 -17.73 -10.33
N TRP A 168 -24.56 -16.91 -11.38
CA TRP A 168 -23.30 -16.41 -11.96
C TRP A 168 -22.51 -15.60 -10.93
N TYR A 169 -23.18 -14.72 -10.20
CA TYR A 169 -22.56 -13.92 -9.15
C TYR A 169 -21.92 -14.83 -8.08
N LEU A 170 -22.64 -15.83 -7.58
CA LEU A 170 -22.17 -16.75 -6.55
C LEU A 170 -20.97 -17.61 -6.98
N VAL A 171 -20.99 -18.11 -8.22
CA VAL A 171 -20.03 -19.12 -8.69
C VAL A 171 -18.82 -18.48 -9.36
N VAL A 172 -18.99 -17.33 -10.01
CA VAL A 172 -17.95 -16.69 -10.81
C VAL A 172 -17.53 -15.36 -10.22
N SER A 173 -18.43 -14.37 -10.18
CA SER A 173 -18.08 -12.99 -9.89
C SER A 173 -17.56 -12.81 -8.46
N MET A 174 -18.27 -13.38 -7.47
CA MET A 174 -17.94 -13.23 -6.06
C MET A 174 -16.67 -14.00 -5.66
N PRO A 175 -16.47 -15.27 -6.04
CA PRO A 175 -15.19 -15.96 -5.82
C PRO A 175 -14.02 -15.27 -6.52
N LEU A 176 -14.22 -14.71 -7.72
CA LEU A 176 -13.16 -14.01 -8.46
C LEU A 176 -12.57 -12.84 -7.66
N ILE A 177 -13.41 -11.92 -7.16
CA ILE A 177 -12.92 -10.77 -6.40
C ILE A 177 -12.34 -11.18 -5.05
N ARG A 178 -12.96 -12.14 -4.35
CA ARG A 178 -12.48 -12.66 -3.06
C ARG A 178 -11.15 -13.36 -3.20
N PHE A 179 -10.96 -14.13 -4.25
CA PHE A 179 -9.67 -14.72 -4.58
C PHE A 179 -8.60 -13.66 -4.77
N LEU A 180 -8.91 -12.56 -5.47
CA LEU A 180 -7.95 -11.45 -5.64
C LEU A 180 -7.60 -10.79 -4.31
N VAL A 181 -8.57 -10.51 -3.45
CA VAL A 181 -8.35 -9.92 -2.12
C VAL A 181 -7.52 -10.84 -1.24
N LEU A 182 -7.91 -12.12 -1.12
CA LEU A 182 -7.18 -13.12 -0.34
C LEU A 182 -5.74 -13.29 -0.85
N ARG A 183 -5.54 -13.25 -2.17
CA ARG A 183 -4.21 -13.30 -2.78
C ARG A 183 -3.38 -12.06 -2.47
N TRP A 184 -3.99 -10.89 -2.40
CA TRP A 184 -3.32 -9.67 -1.95
C TRP A 184 -2.94 -9.70 -0.46
N LEU A 185 -3.84 -10.19 0.39
CA LEU A 185 -3.55 -10.40 1.81
C LEU A 185 -2.39 -11.38 2.00
N TRP A 186 -2.40 -12.50 1.28
CA TRP A 186 -1.30 -13.46 1.29
C TRP A 186 0.04 -12.84 0.84
N ARG A 187 0.04 -12.04 -0.23
CA ARG A 187 1.23 -11.30 -0.68
C ARG A 187 1.71 -10.30 0.38
N GLY A 188 0.79 -9.62 1.06
CA GLY A 188 1.10 -8.75 2.20
C GLY A 188 1.77 -9.51 3.34
N ILE A 189 1.28 -10.70 3.68
CA ILE A 189 1.88 -11.59 4.69
C ILE A 189 3.29 -12.03 4.26
N LEU A 190 3.47 -12.41 3.00
CA LEU A 190 4.79 -12.77 2.46
C LEU A 190 5.78 -11.61 2.53
N TRP A 191 5.33 -10.40 2.18
CA TRP A 191 6.13 -9.18 2.28
C TRP A 191 6.48 -8.84 3.73
N ALA A 192 5.51 -8.93 4.64
CA ALA A 192 5.75 -8.74 6.07
C ALA A 192 6.74 -9.76 6.62
N GLY A 193 6.61 -11.03 6.22
CA GLY A 193 7.54 -12.10 6.57
C GLY A 193 8.95 -11.88 6.00
N PHE A 194 9.07 -11.36 4.78
CA PHE A 194 10.34 -10.93 4.21
C PHE A 194 10.96 -9.82 5.08
N LEU A 195 10.23 -8.74 5.33
CA LEU A 195 10.70 -7.61 6.14
C LEU A 195 11.10 -8.02 7.56
N PHE A 196 10.32 -8.91 8.19
CA PHE A 196 10.64 -9.46 9.51
C PHE A 196 11.97 -10.21 9.53
N ARG A 197 12.25 -11.03 8.50
CA ARG A 197 13.52 -11.77 8.41
C ARG A 197 14.69 -10.82 8.13
N VAL A 198 14.49 -9.83 7.26
CA VAL A 198 15.51 -8.81 6.97
C VAL A 198 15.81 -7.96 8.19
N SER A 199 14.81 -7.62 9.00
CA SER A 199 14.99 -6.87 10.25
C SER A 199 15.70 -7.65 11.36
N ARG A 200 16.06 -8.92 11.12
CA ARG A 200 16.92 -9.72 12.03
C ARG A 200 18.38 -9.74 11.59
N LEU A 201 18.68 -9.29 10.37
CA LEU A 201 20.04 -9.09 9.91
C LEU A 201 20.65 -7.84 10.57
N PRO A 202 21.97 -7.80 10.78
CA PRO A 202 22.64 -6.62 11.30
C PRO A 202 22.72 -5.55 10.21
N LEU A 203 21.73 -4.64 10.18
CA LEU A 203 21.67 -3.59 9.16
C LEU A 203 22.67 -2.46 9.48
N VAL A 204 23.32 -1.97 8.44
CA VAL A 204 24.25 -0.84 8.51
C VAL A 204 23.45 0.46 8.42
N LEU A 205 22.85 0.88 9.53
CA LEU A 205 22.05 2.10 9.60
C LEU A 205 22.93 3.32 9.86
N VAL A 206 22.77 4.36 9.04
CA VAL A 206 23.57 5.60 9.14
C VAL A 206 22.72 6.75 9.70
N PRO A 207 22.98 7.27 10.91
CA PRO A 207 22.16 8.32 11.51
C PRO A 207 22.08 9.61 10.71
N THR A 208 23.15 9.97 9.99
CA THR A 208 23.24 11.16 9.14
C THR A 208 22.60 10.99 7.76
N HIS A 209 21.95 9.86 7.49
CA HIS A 209 21.34 9.62 6.19
C HIS A 209 20.19 10.63 5.92
N PRO A 210 20.12 11.24 4.71
CA PRO A 210 19.21 12.34 4.40
C PRO A 210 17.71 11.97 4.45
N ASP A 211 17.37 10.69 4.43
CA ASP A 211 15.99 10.21 4.55
C ASP A 211 15.42 10.31 5.98
N VAL A 212 16.26 10.65 6.96
CA VAL A 212 15.87 10.74 8.37
C VAL A 212 15.35 9.39 8.91
N ALA A 213 15.74 8.27 8.29
CA ALA A 213 15.32 6.92 8.64
C ALA A 213 16.47 5.91 8.51
N GLY A 214 17.72 6.39 8.63
CA GLY A 214 18.90 5.52 8.65
C GLY A 214 19.15 4.78 7.33
N GLY A 215 18.62 5.26 6.21
CA GLY A 215 18.64 4.58 4.91
C GLY A 215 17.41 3.74 4.60
N LEU A 216 16.48 3.54 5.56
CA LEU A 216 15.26 2.73 5.39
C LEU A 216 14.03 3.51 4.90
N GLY A 217 14.16 4.80 4.57
CA GLY A 217 13.05 5.67 4.20
C GLY A 217 12.30 5.22 2.95
N PHE A 218 12.97 4.51 2.03
CA PHE A 218 12.35 3.93 0.83
C PHE A 218 11.25 2.91 1.17
N LEU A 219 11.30 2.27 2.36
CA LEU A 219 10.28 1.32 2.79
C LEU A 219 8.93 2.00 2.99
N GLY A 220 8.91 3.24 3.48
CA GLY A 220 7.67 4.03 3.61
C GLY A 220 7.00 4.24 2.24
N THR A 221 7.79 4.64 1.24
CA THR A 221 7.32 4.78 -0.15
C THR A 221 6.86 3.45 -0.75
N CYS A 222 7.56 2.36 -0.46
CA CYS A 222 7.16 1.02 -0.89
C CYS A 222 5.81 0.62 -0.26
N GLN A 223 5.61 0.82 1.04
CA GLN A 223 4.33 0.54 1.70
C GLN A 223 3.19 1.42 1.15
N ALA A 224 3.47 2.68 0.84
CA ALA A 224 2.48 3.56 0.21
C ALA A 224 1.96 3.03 -1.15
N SER A 225 2.69 2.16 -1.84
CA SER A 225 2.20 1.53 -3.08
C SER A 225 0.94 0.68 -2.87
N PHE A 226 0.72 0.16 -1.66
CA PHE A 226 -0.48 -0.60 -1.28
C PHE A 226 -1.73 0.28 -1.16
N ALA A 227 -1.60 1.62 -1.19
CA ALA A 227 -2.73 2.54 -1.20
C ALA A 227 -3.71 2.25 -2.36
N LEU A 228 -3.23 1.72 -3.48
CA LEU A 228 -4.10 1.34 -4.61
C LEU A 228 -5.08 0.20 -4.27
N ILE A 229 -4.66 -0.74 -3.41
CA ILE A 229 -5.54 -1.81 -2.90
C ILE A 229 -6.52 -1.23 -1.89
N VAL A 230 -6.06 -0.33 -1.03
CA VAL A 230 -6.91 0.38 -0.05
C VAL A 230 -8.01 1.17 -0.76
N LEU A 231 -7.71 1.82 -1.89
CA LEU A 231 -8.68 2.51 -2.74
C LEU A 231 -9.73 1.53 -3.30
N ALA A 232 -9.29 0.38 -3.82
CA ALA A 232 -10.20 -0.63 -4.37
C ALA A 232 -11.20 -1.15 -3.31
N VAL A 233 -10.68 -1.51 -2.13
CA VAL A 233 -11.50 -2.05 -1.04
C VAL A 233 -12.41 -0.98 -0.44
N SER A 234 -11.90 0.23 -0.16
CA SER A 234 -12.72 1.33 0.35
C SER A 234 -13.85 1.73 -0.60
N SER A 235 -13.60 1.74 -1.92
CA SER A 235 -14.64 2.03 -2.93
C SER A 235 -15.80 1.03 -2.84
N THR A 236 -15.47 -0.26 -2.74
CA THR A 236 -16.46 -1.33 -2.60
C THR A 236 -17.25 -1.21 -1.29
N LEU A 237 -16.55 -1.04 -0.16
CA LEU A 237 -17.16 -0.88 1.16
C LEU A 237 -18.14 0.29 1.18
N THR A 238 -17.74 1.42 0.60
CA THR A 238 -18.55 2.62 0.49
C THR A 238 -19.84 2.37 -0.30
N ALA A 239 -19.71 1.77 -1.49
CA ALA A 239 -20.83 1.52 -2.38
C ALA A 239 -21.82 0.48 -1.81
N GLN A 240 -21.30 -0.58 -1.17
CA GLN A 240 -22.13 -1.57 -0.49
C GLN A 240 -22.88 -0.96 0.70
N ARG A 241 -22.23 -0.09 1.49
CA ARG A 241 -22.88 0.61 2.61
C ARG A 241 -23.97 1.56 2.10
N LEU A 242 -23.71 2.29 1.01
CA LEU A 242 -24.69 3.17 0.36
C LEU A 242 -25.92 2.40 -0.10
N SER A 243 -25.71 1.23 -0.71
CA SER A 243 -26.79 0.39 -1.23
C SER A 243 -27.67 -0.20 -0.12
N ARG A 244 -27.10 -0.47 1.07
CA ARG A 244 -27.83 -1.07 2.20
C ARG A 244 -28.57 -0.06 3.08
N ALA A 245 -28.07 1.17 3.20
CA ALA A 245 -28.66 2.18 4.08
C ALA A 245 -28.63 3.59 3.46
N PRO A 246 -29.42 3.87 2.40
CA PRO A 246 -29.36 5.13 1.66
C PRO A 246 -29.66 6.39 2.49
N SER A 247 -30.32 6.23 3.65
CA SER A 247 -30.72 7.30 4.56
C SER A 247 -29.76 7.54 5.73
N ALA A 248 -28.58 6.90 5.75
CA ALA A 248 -27.64 7.08 6.85
C ALA A 248 -27.06 8.50 6.86
N ASN A 249 -26.99 9.09 8.06
CA ASN A 249 -26.31 10.36 8.29
C ASN A 249 -24.90 10.33 7.69
N PHE A 250 -24.50 11.37 6.97
CA PHE A 250 -23.17 11.49 6.35
C PHE A 250 -22.02 11.16 7.32
N THR A 251 -22.18 11.56 8.59
CA THR A 251 -21.24 11.26 9.67
C THR A 251 -21.00 9.77 9.90
N ASP A 252 -22.00 8.91 9.71
CA ASP A 252 -21.84 7.45 9.85
C ASP A 252 -20.95 6.88 8.73
N TYR A 253 -21.11 7.37 7.50
CA TYR A 253 -20.24 7.01 6.37
C TYR A 253 -18.80 7.47 6.61
N ALA A 254 -18.64 8.73 7.04
CA ALA A 254 -17.33 9.28 7.35
C ALA A 254 -16.64 8.48 8.47
N LEU A 255 -17.38 8.10 9.53
CA LEU A 255 -16.84 7.32 10.63
C LEU A 255 -16.45 5.90 10.19
N HIS A 256 -17.30 5.22 9.42
CA HIS A 256 -17.01 3.88 8.91
C HIS A 256 -15.75 3.86 8.04
N LEU A 257 -15.65 4.82 7.12
CA LEU A 257 -14.47 4.93 6.27
C LEU A 257 -13.25 5.35 7.08
N PHE A 258 -13.38 6.27 8.02
CA PHE A 258 -12.27 6.70 8.87
C PHE A 258 -11.71 5.53 9.70
N ALA A 259 -12.58 4.68 10.25
CA ALA A 259 -12.19 3.44 10.92
C ALA A 259 -11.44 2.50 9.96
N PHE A 260 -11.94 2.32 8.74
CA PHE A 260 -11.24 1.56 7.70
C PHE A 260 -9.88 2.17 7.31
N ALA A 261 -9.79 3.51 7.24
CA ALA A 261 -8.56 4.22 6.93
C ALA A 261 -7.50 4.03 8.02
N LEU A 262 -7.91 4.11 9.30
CA LEU A 262 -7.03 3.84 10.43
C LEU A 262 -6.57 2.38 10.44
N LEU A 263 -7.48 1.43 10.22
CA LEU A 263 -7.14 0.02 10.10
C LEU A 263 -6.16 -0.21 8.94
N SER A 264 -6.39 0.40 7.79
CA SER A 264 -5.53 0.29 6.61
C SER A 264 -4.14 0.86 6.89
N LEU A 265 -4.05 1.99 7.60
CA LEU A 265 -2.78 2.57 8.02
C LEU A 265 -2.00 1.58 8.91
N VAL A 266 -2.67 0.98 9.89
CA VAL A 266 -2.05 -0.03 10.76
C VAL A 266 -1.60 -1.23 9.95
N VAL A 267 -2.47 -1.83 9.12
CA VAL A 267 -2.15 -3.05 8.36
C VAL A 267 -1.00 -2.83 7.37
N VAL A 268 -1.00 -1.70 6.65
CA VAL A 268 0.01 -1.40 5.63
C VAL A 268 1.38 -1.08 6.27
N PHE A 269 1.40 -0.34 7.39
CA PHE A 269 2.66 0.10 8.00
C PHE A 269 3.14 -0.78 9.17
N ALA A 270 2.31 -1.68 9.71
CA ALA A 270 2.70 -2.62 10.77
C ALA A 270 3.99 -3.40 10.48
N PRO A 271 4.24 -3.90 9.25
CA PRO A 271 5.49 -4.60 8.95
C PRO A 271 6.77 -3.76 9.15
N LEU A 272 6.67 -2.43 9.13
CA LEU A 272 7.82 -1.56 9.37
C LEU A 272 8.21 -1.49 10.85
N ALA A 273 7.33 -1.89 11.76
CA ALA A 273 7.61 -1.94 13.19
C ALA A 273 8.76 -2.91 13.52
N PHE A 274 9.01 -3.91 12.67
CA PHE A 274 10.11 -4.85 12.85
C PHE A 274 11.50 -4.18 12.85
N PHE A 275 11.64 -3.01 12.20
CA PHE A 275 12.90 -2.24 12.16
C PHE A 275 13.05 -1.23 13.30
N SER A 276 11.99 -0.98 14.07
CA SER A 276 11.95 0.08 15.10
C SER A 276 13.06 -0.05 16.14
N ARG A 277 13.36 -1.29 16.57
CA ARG A 277 14.43 -1.56 17.53
C ARG A 277 15.80 -1.18 16.98
N GLN A 278 16.14 -1.60 15.75
CA GLN A 278 17.43 -1.28 15.15
C GLN A 278 17.58 0.23 14.91
N LEU A 279 16.52 0.89 14.43
CA LEU A 279 16.49 2.34 14.24
C LEU A 279 16.68 3.10 15.56
N LEU A 280 16.04 2.66 16.64
CA LEU A 280 16.19 3.27 17.96
C LEU A 280 17.63 3.12 18.49
N PHE A 281 18.24 1.93 18.33
CA PHE A 281 19.64 1.73 18.71
C PHE A 281 20.61 2.59 17.88
N ALA A 282 20.40 2.66 16.56
CA ALA A 282 21.19 3.49 15.66
C ALA A 282 21.04 4.99 16.01
N LYS A 283 19.81 5.44 16.29
CA LYS A 283 19.53 6.81 16.76
C LYS A 283 20.28 7.13 18.05
N ARG A 284 20.15 6.29 19.08
CA ARG A 284 20.82 6.52 20.38
C ARG A 284 22.34 6.56 20.23
N ARG A 285 22.92 5.63 19.47
CA ARG A 285 24.36 5.60 19.19
C ARG A 285 24.80 6.86 18.45
N GLY A 286 24.03 7.27 17.43
CA GLY A 286 24.25 8.50 16.67
C GLY A 286 24.21 9.72 17.58
N ASP A 287 23.12 9.91 18.32
CA ASP A 287 22.93 11.05 19.23
C ASP A 287 24.11 11.19 20.20
N HIS A 288 24.58 10.10 20.82
CA HIS A 288 25.74 10.13 21.72
C HIS A 288 27.06 10.47 21.00
N ALA A 289 27.37 9.78 19.91
CA ALA A 289 28.63 9.97 19.19
C ALA A 289 28.72 11.39 18.60
N PHE A 290 27.66 11.85 17.94
CA PHE A 290 27.60 13.16 17.31
C PHE A 290 27.57 14.30 18.35
N SER A 291 26.92 14.12 19.51
CA SER A 291 26.95 15.12 20.58
C SER A 291 28.36 15.30 21.14
N GLY A 292 29.12 14.21 21.29
CA GLY A 292 30.52 14.28 21.73
C GLY A 292 31.40 15.09 20.76
N VAL A 293 31.30 14.80 19.47
CA VAL A 293 32.07 15.50 18.42
C VAL A 293 31.65 16.96 18.31
N ALA A 294 30.35 17.25 18.33
CA ALA A 294 29.83 18.62 18.33
C ALA A 294 30.34 19.43 19.53
N ALA A 295 30.24 18.88 20.74
CA ALA A 295 30.72 19.55 21.95
C ALA A 295 32.24 19.76 21.95
N TRP A 296 33.01 18.84 21.36
CA TRP A 296 34.46 18.99 21.21
C TRP A 296 34.81 20.09 20.19
N HIS A 297 34.14 20.08 19.02
CA HIS A 297 34.40 21.04 17.95
C HIS A 297 33.99 22.46 18.37
N SER A 298 32.80 22.64 18.94
CA SER A 298 32.32 23.96 19.41
C SER A 298 33.24 24.56 20.48
N ARG A 299 33.67 23.77 21.48
CA ARG A 299 34.58 24.28 22.53
C ARG A 299 35.92 24.73 21.95
N ARG A 300 36.51 23.98 21.02
CA ARG A 300 37.77 24.38 20.36
C ARG A 300 37.60 25.62 19.48
N PHE A 301 36.46 25.72 18.80
CA PHE A 301 36.11 26.87 17.99
C PHE A 301 36.00 28.14 18.87
N GLU A 302 35.22 28.09 19.96
CA GLU A 302 35.06 29.22 20.88
C GLU A 302 36.38 29.65 21.53
N GLN A 303 37.20 28.68 21.99
CA GLN A 303 38.52 28.96 22.56
C GLN A 303 39.45 29.70 21.59
N ARG A 304 39.36 29.41 20.29
CA ARG A 304 40.23 30.02 19.27
C ARG A 304 39.75 31.39 18.83
N TRP A 305 38.44 31.60 18.71
CA TRP A 305 37.88 32.79 18.07
C TRP A 305 37.23 33.80 19.01
N PHE A 306 36.77 33.37 20.21
CA PHE A 306 36.08 34.27 21.16
C PHE A 306 36.89 34.56 22.43
N HIS A 307 37.89 33.74 22.75
CA HIS A 307 38.66 33.88 24.00
C HIS A 307 40.15 34.22 23.80
N ARG A 308 40.59 34.47 22.56
CA ARG A 308 41.98 34.87 22.23
C ARG A 308 41.99 35.98 21.18
N GLU A 309 43.04 36.80 21.18
CA GLU A 309 43.35 37.66 20.03
C GLU A 309 43.50 36.78 18.77
N PRO A 310 42.88 37.16 17.65
CA PRO A 310 42.91 36.36 16.44
C PRO A 310 44.38 36.14 16.02
N PRO A 311 44.77 34.91 15.61
CA PRO A 311 46.12 34.64 15.17
C PRO A 311 46.53 35.61 14.05
N ALA A 312 47.68 36.27 14.20
CA ALA A 312 48.17 37.24 13.23
C ALA A 312 48.23 36.63 11.82
N GLY A 313 47.53 37.25 10.86
CA GLY A 313 47.52 36.84 9.45
C GLY A 313 46.34 35.98 8.98
N GLN A 314 45.31 35.72 9.81
CA GLN A 314 44.08 35.04 9.39
C GLN A 314 42.91 36.01 9.23
N GLU A 315 42.35 36.09 8.02
CA GLU A 315 41.10 36.82 7.77
C GLU A 315 39.90 36.05 8.33
N LEU A 316 39.11 36.71 9.18
CA LEU A 316 37.90 36.15 9.79
C LEU A 316 36.88 35.63 8.76
N LEU A 317 36.74 36.30 7.62
CA LEU A 317 35.74 35.99 6.59
C LEU A 317 36.13 34.81 5.69
N GLY A 318 37.39 34.35 5.72
CA GLY A 318 37.91 33.26 4.88
C GLY A 318 38.28 31.99 5.65
N ALA A 319 38.08 31.95 6.96
CA ALA A 319 38.55 30.85 7.80
C ALA A 319 37.71 29.57 7.58
N PRO A 320 38.32 28.44 7.19
CA PRO A 320 37.61 27.18 6.89
C PRO A 320 36.86 26.60 8.09
N GLU A 321 37.24 26.98 9.31
CA GLU A 321 36.61 26.54 10.55
C GLU A 321 35.15 26.97 10.68
N PHE A 322 34.74 28.11 10.09
CA PHE A 322 33.33 28.53 10.09
C PHE A 322 32.48 27.62 9.20
N SER A 323 32.99 27.23 8.02
CA SER A 323 32.30 26.25 7.16
C SER A 323 32.20 24.89 7.85
N SER A 324 33.30 24.40 8.43
CA SER A 324 33.32 23.15 9.18
C SER A 324 32.29 23.12 10.33
N LEU A 325 32.11 24.23 11.04
CA LEU A 325 31.12 24.35 12.11
C LEU A 325 29.68 24.22 11.56
N VAL A 326 29.40 24.85 10.42
CA VAL A 326 28.09 24.76 9.74
C VAL A 326 27.85 23.33 9.21
N ASP A 327 28.84 22.72 8.58
CA ASP A 327 28.77 21.36 8.03
C ASP A 327 28.50 20.33 9.14
N LEU A 328 29.20 20.45 10.27
CA LEU A 328 28.98 19.62 11.45
C LEU A 328 27.59 19.84 12.05
N GLY A 329 27.15 21.11 12.15
CA GLY A 329 25.82 21.47 12.62
C GLY A 329 24.71 20.87 11.75
N SER A 330 24.88 20.92 10.42
CA SER A 330 23.94 20.32 9.47
C SER A 330 23.85 18.80 9.66
N SER A 331 24.98 18.09 9.73
CA SER A 331 25.04 16.64 9.94
C SER A 331 24.45 16.23 11.29
N PHE A 332 24.77 16.98 12.35
CA PHE A 332 24.21 16.78 13.69
C PHE A 332 22.69 16.94 13.69
N SER A 333 22.17 17.96 12.99
CA SER A 333 20.73 18.22 12.91
C SER A 333 19.97 17.07 12.23
N VAL A 334 20.54 16.46 11.19
CA VAL A 334 19.96 15.30 10.50
C VAL A 334 19.97 14.08 11.42
N ALA A 335 21.10 13.78 12.06
CA ALA A 335 21.21 12.68 13.02
C ALA A 335 20.19 12.79 14.16
N ARG A 336 20.03 13.99 14.72
CA ARG A 336 19.07 14.27 15.80
C ARG A 336 17.61 14.13 15.35
N ARG A 337 17.31 14.43 14.08
CA ARG A 337 15.96 14.26 13.50
C ARG A 337 15.65 12.81 13.15
N MET A 338 16.63 11.90 13.10
CA MET A 338 16.45 10.50 12.73
C MET A 338 15.23 9.89 13.43
N ARG A 339 14.33 9.31 12.63
CA ARG A 339 13.09 8.68 13.07
C ARG A 339 13.36 7.27 13.58
N TRP A 340 12.63 6.88 14.62
CA TRP A 340 12.64 5.55 15.20
C TRP A 340 11.67 4.58 14.50
N PHE A 341 10.77 5.11 13.66
CA PHE A 341 9.83 4.36 12.85
C PHE A 341 9.90 4.87 11.39
N PRO A 342 10.15 3.99 10.39
CA PRO A 342 10.49 4.42 9.04
C PRO A 342 9.23 4.72 8.21
N VAL A 343 8.34 5.56 8.75
CA VAL A 343 7.15 6.06 8.06
C VAL A 343 7.27 7.54 7.80
N ASP A 344 6.97 7.91 6.56
CA ASP A 344 6.86 9.29 6.15
C ASP A 344 5.41 9.77 6.14
N ILE A 345 5.21 11.05 6.45
CA ILE A 345 3.88 11.66 6.46
C ILE A 345 3.22 11.57 5.09
N ARG A 346 4.01 11.71 4.01
CA ARG A 346 3.53 11.58 2.63
C ARG A 346 3.00 10.18 2.34
N ALA A 347 3.66 9.16 2.86
CA ALA A 347 3.24 7.77 2.72
C ALA A 347 1.94 7.50 3.50
N ALA A 348 1.83 8.02 4.72
CA ALA A 348 0.61 7.90 5.52
C ALA A 348 -0.57 8.63 4.87
N VAL A 349 -0.35 9.85 4.37
CA VAL A 349 -1.37 10.63 3.64
C VAL A 349 -1.80 9.93 2.35
N ALA A 350 -0.91 9.27 1.62
CA ALA A 350 -1.30 8.50 0.43
C ALA A 350 -2.27 7.36 0.76
N VAL A 351 -2.04 6.63 1.85
CA VAL A 351 -2.93 5.53 2.29
C VAL A 351 -4.26 6.08 2.84
N LEU A 352 -4.22 7.11 3.68
CA LEU A 352 -5.41 7.76 4.22
C LEU A 352 -6.25 8.38 3.08
N GLY A 353 -5.60 9.10 2.17
CA GLY A 353 -6.23 9.70 1.01
C GLY A 353 -6.89 8.65 0.12
N ALA A 354 -6.23 7.52 -0.13
CA ALA A 354 -6.83 6.41 -0.87
C ALA A 354 -8.04 5.79 -0.17
N ALA A 355 -8.02 5.66 1.16
CA ALA A 355 -9.16 5.16 1.94
C ALA A 355 -10.34 6.13 1.97
N MET A 356 -10.06 7.44 1.97
CA MET A 356 -11.05 8.52 2.00
C MET A 356 -11.55 8.95 0.63
N ALA A 357 -10.82 8.65 -0.45
CA ALA A 357 -11.16 9.08 -1.80
C ALA A 357 -12.61 8.77 -2.23
N PRO A 358 -13.21 7.61 -1.88
CA PRO A 358 -14.61 7.32 -2.19
C PRO A 358 -15.63 8.27 -1.53
N MET A 359 -15.23 9.07 -0.53
CA MET A 359 -16.09 10.12 0.03
C MET A 359 -16.30 11.28 -0.93
N VAL A 360 -15.37 11.56 -1.84
CA VAL A 360 -15.47 12.69 -2.77
C VAL A 360 -16.74 12.61 -3.64
N PRO A 361 -17.03 11.50 -4.34
CA PRO A 361 -18.28 11.41 -5.11
C PRO A 361 -19.52 11.45 -4.22
N LEU A 362 -19.47 10.97 -2.98
CA LEU A 362 -20.59 11.05 -2.03
C LEU A 362 -20.86 12.49 -1.60
N LEU A 363 -19.82 13.25 -1.29
CA LEU A 363 -19.90 14.68 -0.96
C LEU A 363 -20.50 15.47 -2.12
N LEU A 364 -20.10 15.15 -3.36
CA LEU A 364 -20.66 15.78 -4.56
C LEU A 364 -22.13 15.37 -4.82
N ALA A 365 -22.57 14.21 -4.35
CA ALA A 365 -23.96 13.78 -4.47
C ALA A 365 -24.88 14.41 -3.40
N ASP A 366 -24.33 14.87 -2.27
CA ASP A 366 -25.09 15.51 -1.21
C ASP A 366 -25.38 16.99 -1.55
N ARG A 367 -26.67 17.31 -1.74
CA ARG A 367 -27.14 18.67 -2.02
C ARG A 367 -26.75 19.67 -0.92
N ARG A 368 -26.70 19.23 0.36
CA ARG A 368 -26.34 20.10 1.48
C ARG A 368 -24.88 20.54 1.43
N PHE A 369 -24.00 19.65 0.97
CA PHE A 369 -22.58 19.98 0.80
C PHE A 369 -22.38 20.99 -0.34
N ILE A 370 -23.10 20.83 -1.45
CA ILE A 370 -23.09 21.79 -2.55
C ILE A 370 -23.55 23.18 -2.07
N GLU A 371 -24.62 23.24 -1.27
CA GLU A 371 -25.12 24.50 -0.69
C GLU A 371 -24.06 25.20 0.17
N VAL A 372 -23.35 24.46 1.02
CA VAL A 372 -22.24 25.00 1.84
C VAL A 372 -21.08 25.49 0.98
N LEU A 373 -20.73 24.75 -0.07
CA LEU A 373 -19.62 25.11 -0.97
C LEU A 373 -19.95 26.35 -1.80
N VAL A 374 -21.21 26.49 -2.25
CA VAL A 374 -21.73 27.70 -2.90
C VAL A 374 -21.76 28.88 -1.92
N ALA A 375 -22.16 28.66 -0.66
CA ALA A 375 -22.13 29.71 0.36
C ALA A 375 -20.70 30.21 0.65
N LEU A 376 -19.72 29.30 0.74
CA LEU A 376 -18.30 29.63 0.89
C LEU A 376 -17.73 30.38 -0.32
N ALA A 377 -18.06 29.94 -1.54
CA ALA A 377 -17.65 30.64 -2.76
C ALA A 377 -18.21 32.07 -2.81
N LYS A 378 -19.45 32.28 -2.35
CA LYS A 378 -20.08 33.60 -2.22
C LYS A 378 -19.53 34.46 -1.09
N SER A 379 -18.81 33.90 -0.12
CA SER A 379 -18.18 34.67 0.97
C SER A 379 -16.72 35.04 0.69
N VAL A 380 -16.10 34.43 -0.33
CA VAL A 380 -14.71 34.68 -0.74
C VAL A 380 -14.64 35.60 -1.97
N LEU A 381 -15.71 35.64 -2.78
CA LEU A 381 -16.00 36.70 -3.75
C LEU A 381 -16.69 37.87 -3.04
#